data_AF-A0A0A9CTB0-F1
#
_entry.id   AF-A0A0A9CTB0-F1
#
_cell.length_a   1.000
_cell.length_b   1.000
_cell.length_c   1.000
_cell.angle_alpha   90.00
_cell.angle_beta   90.00
_cell.angle_gamma   90.00
#
_symmetry.space_group_name_H-M   'P 1'
#
loop_
_entity.id
_entity.type
_entity.pdbx_description
1 polymer ?
#
loop_
_entity_poly.entity_id
_entity_poly.type
_entity_poly.pdbx_seq_one_letter_code
_entity_poly.pdbx_strand_id
1 'polypeptide(L)'
;MLSGVNDSMDDAKRLIELVRGIPCKINLISFNPHSGSQFKPTPDEKIIEFRNVLIQSGLVVFVRLSRGDDQMAACGQLGEPGQLPLLRVPEKFQAVL
;
A
#
# COMPACT_ATOMS: atom_id res chain seq x y z
N MET A 1 0.60 0.22 -0.17
CA MET A 1 1.08 0.99 0.98
C MET A 1 0.88 2.44 0.61
N LEU A 2 -0.03 3.07 1.35
CA LEU A 2 -0.52 4.42 1.13
C LEU A 2 0.09 5.30 2.21
N SER A 3 0.84 6.32 1.79
CA SER A 3 1.54 7.21 2.69
C SER A 3 0.56 7.89 3.65
N GLY A 4 0.83 7.79 4.95
CA GLY A 4 0.01 8.39 6.02
C GLY A 4 -1.25 7.60 6.39
N VAL A 5 -1.72 6.69 5.53
CA VAL A 5 -3.02 6.01 5.71
C VAL A 5 -2.88 4.64 6.38
N ASN A 6 -1.95 3.81 5.91
CA ASN A 6 -1.80 2.43 6.38
C ASN A 6 -0.34 1.96 6.44
N ASP A 7 0.57 2.91 6.69
CA ASP A 7 2.00 2.68 6.64
C ASP A 7 2.72 3.06 7.94
N SER A 8 2.01 3.33 9.02
CA SER A 8 2.62 3.59 10.33
C SER A 8 3.13 2.30 10.99
N MET A 9 4.07 2.41 11.93
CA MET A 9 4.55 1.22 12.66
C MET A 9 3.47 0.61 13.56
N ASP A 10 2.48 1.41 13.99
CA ASP A 10 1.32 0.87 14.71
C ASP A 10 0.40 0.08 13.77
N ASP A 11 0.30 0.44 12.49
CA ASP A 11 -0.38 -0.39 11.49
C ASP A 11 0.31 -1.74 11.32
N ALA A 12 1.65 -1.78 11.35
CA ALA A 12 2.40 -3.04 11.29
C ALA A 12 2.06 -3.93 12.50
N LYS A 13 2.03 -3.38 13.72
CA LYS A 13 1.64 -4.12 14.94
C LYS A 13 0.19 -4.62 14.86
N ARG A 14 -0.73 -3.78 14.39
CA ARG A 14 -2.14 -4.17 14.19
C ARG A 14 -2.27 -5.30 13.17
N LEU A 15 -1.47 -5.28 12.10
CA LEU A 15 -1.45 -6.33 11.09
C LEU A 15 -0.92 -7.65 11.67
N ILE A 16 0.14 -7.62 12.47
CA ILE A 16 0.68 -8.82 13.16
C ILE A 16 -0.40 -9.47 14.02
N GLU A 17 -1.13 -8.67 14.79
CA GLU A 17 -2.24 -9.17 15.61
C GLU A 17 -3.34 -9.79 14.76
N LEU A 18 -3.74 -9.09 13.69
CA LEU A 18 -4.83 -9.50 12.82
C LEU A 18 -4.59 -10.86 12.17
N VAL A 19 -3.34 -11.16 11.80
CA VAL A 19 -2.99 -12.42 11.11
C VAL A 19 -2.49 -13.51 12.06
N ARG A 20 -2.54 -13.29 13.38
CA ARG A 20 -2.06 -14.25 14.36
C ARG A 20 -2.79 -15.58 14.19
N GLY A 21 -2.02 -16.66 14.01
CA GLY A 21 -2.56 -18.02 13.83
C GLY A 21 -3.05 -18.32 12.41
N ILE A 22 -2.95 -17.38 11.47
CA ILE A 22 -3.30 -17.59 10.05
C ILE A 22 -2.02 -17.88 9.27
N PRO A 23 -1.82 -19.09 8.72
CA PRO A 23 -0.69 -19.38 7.85
C PRO A 23 -0.81 -18.57 6.57
N CYS A 24 -0.01 -17.51 6.43
CA CYS A 24 -0.09 -16.60 5.31
C CYS A 24 1.28 -16.05 4.91
N LYS A 25 1.32 -15.42 3.73
CA LYS A 25 2.46 -14.65 3.23
C LYS A 25 1.96 -13.24 2.96
N ILE A 26 2.70 -12.23 3.40
CA ILE A 26 2.32 -10.82 3.23
C ILE A 26 3.07 -10.24 2.05
N ASN A 27 2.33 -9.64 1.12
CA ASN A 27 2.90 -8.87 0.00
C ASN A 27 2.64 -7.38 0.23
N LEU A 28 3.70 -6.63 0.52
CA LEU A 28 3.66 -5.17 0.55
C LEU A 28 3.76 -4.67 -0.89
N ILE A 29 2.73 -3.95 -1.34
CA ILE A 29 2.66 -3.38 -2.68
C ILE A 29 2.73 -1.86 -2.52
N SER A 30 3.74 -1.20 -3.10
CA SER A 30 3.76 0.26 -3.12
C SER A 30 2.60 0.78 -3.98
N PHE A 31 2.01 1.90 -3.58
CA PHE A 31 0.90 2.48 -4.34
C PHE A 31 1.42 3.05 -5.67
N ASN A 32 0.73 2.78 -6.77
CA ASN A 32 1.04 3.38 -8.08
C ASN A 32 0.17 4.63 -8.28
N PRO A 33 0.76 5.84 -8.32
CA PRO A 33 0.00 7.06 -8.57
C PRO A 33 -0.76 7.00 -9.89
N HIS A 34 -1.95 7.61 -9.93
CA HIS A 34 -2.71 7.87 -11.15
C HIS A 34 -3.63 9.08 -10.96
N SER A 35 -4.08 9.70 -12.04
CA SER A 35 -4.83 10.96 -12.05
C SER A 35 -6.16 10.93 -11.26
N GLY A 36 -6.72 9.76 -10.99
CA GLY A 36 -7.98 9.58 -10.27
C GLY A 36 -7.84 9.42 -8.74
N SER A 37 -6.62 9.46 -8.20
CA SER A 37 -6.35 9.22 -6.78
C SER A 37 -5.57 10.38 -6.16
N GLN A 38 -5.89 10.70 -4.91
CA GLN A 38 -5.16 11.70 -4.10
C GLN A 38 -4.09 11.06 -3.20
N PHE A 39 -4.03 9.73 -3.15
CA PHE A 39 -3.06 9.03 -2.31
C PHE A 39 -1.65 9.07 -2.90
N LYS A 40 -0.67 8.94 -2.01
CA LYS A 40 0.75 8.91 -2.35
C LYS A 40 1.38 7.56 -1.97
N PRO A 41 2.42 7.11 -2.69
CA PRO A 41 3.20 5.96 -2.28
C PRO A 41 3.91 6.26 -0.95
N THR A 42 3.96 5.25 -0.09
CA THR A 42 4.86 5.25 1.07
C THR A 42 6.33 5.29 0.58
N PRO A 43 7.21 6.11 1.18
CA PRO A 43 8.64 6.11 0.85
C PRO A 43 9.29 4.73 1.06
N ASP A 44 10.21 4.35 0.19
CA ASP A 44 10.83 3.01 0.20
C ASP A 44 11.48 2.66 1.54
N GLU A 45 12.16 3.61 2.17
CA GLU A 45 12.76 3.44 3.50
C GLU A 45 11.71 3.01 4.55
N LYS A 46 10.56 3.67 4.54
CA LYS A 46 9.44 3.37 5.45
C LYS A 46 8.77 2.03 5.12
N ILE A 47 8.71 1.64 3.84
CA ILE A 47 8.27 0.28 3.43
C ILE A 47 9.23 -0.77 4.00
N ILE A 48 10.53 -0.53 3.93
CA ILE A 48 11.56 -1.43 4.46
C ILE A 48 11.45 -1.56 5.98
N GLU A 49 11.27 -0.44 6.70
CA GLU A 49 11.03 -0.45 8.15
C GLU A 49 9.79 -1.27 8.51
N PHE A 50 8.66 -1.00 7.84
CA PHE A 50 7.40 -1.72 8.05
C PHE A 50 7.58 -3.23 7.82
N ARG A 51 8.25 -3.59 6.71
CA ARG A 51 8.60 -4.98 6.38
C ARG A 51 9.43 -5.62 7.49
N ASN A 52 10.44 -4.92 7.99
CA ASN A 52 11.34 -5.46 9.01
C ASN A 52 10.59 -5.75 10.32
N VAL A 53 9.65 -4.89 10.72
CA VAL A 53 8.80 -5.14 11.90
C VAL A 53 7.98 -6.43 11.73
N LEU A 54 7.36 -6.64 10.56
CA LEU A 54 6.61 -7.85 10.27
C LEU A 54 7.50 -9.11 10.23
N ILE A 55 8.69 -9.03 9.63
CA ILE A 55 9.63 -10.15 9.57
C ILE A 55 10.11 -10.52 10.97
N GLN A 56 10.39 -9.53 11.83
CA GLN A 56 10.80 -9.76 13.22
C GLN A 56 9.74 -10.49 14.05
N SER A 57 8.46 -10.40 13.66
CA SER A 57 7.38 -11.17 14.30
C SER A 57 7.20 -12.58 13.73
N GLY A 58 8.12 -13.05 12.87
CA GLY A 58 8.09 -14.39 12.26
C GLY A 58 7.23 -14.52 11.00
N LEU A 59 6.75 -13.41 10.43
CA LEU A 59 5.95 -13.44 9.20
C LEU A 59 6.84 -13.51 7.95
N VAL A 60 6.36 -14.21 6.92
CA VAL A 60 6.99 -14.20 5.59
C VAL A 60 6.44 -13.01 4.81
N VAL A 61 7.33 -12.06 4.46
CA VAL A 61 6.93 -10.79 3.85
C VAL A 61 7.76 -10.51 2.61
N PHE A 62 7.10 -10.10 1.53
CA PHE A 62 7.76 -9.62 0.31
C PHE A 62 7.36 -8.17 0.03
N VAL A 63 8.27 -7.44 -0.60
CA VAL A 63 7.97 -6.14 -1.20
C VAL A 63 7.88 -6.33 -2.71
N ARG A 64 6.72 -6.04 -3.27
CA ARG A 64 6.50 -6.12 -4.71
C ARG A 64 6.94 -4.81 -5.36
N LEU A 65 8.01 -4.88 -6.14
CA LEU A 65 8.41 -3.80 -7.03
C LEU A 65 7.36 -3.61 -8.12
N SER A 66 6.97 -2.36 -8.37
CA SER A 66 6.08 -2.02 -9.48
C SER A 66 6.74 -2.36 -10.82
N ARG A 67 5.96 -2.90 -11.74
CA ARG A 67 6.37 -3.22 -13.12
C ARG A 67 5.29 -2.69 -14.07
N GLY A 68 5.67 -2.05 -15.17
CA GLY A 68 4.75 -1.51 -16.17
C GLY A 68 4.15 -0.14 -15.83
N ASP A 69 4.70 0.56 -14.83
CA ASP A 69 4.28 1.94 -14.47
C ASP A 69 4.54 2.91 -15.63
N ASP A 70 5.62 2.68 -16.37
CA ASP A 70 6.00 3.37 -17.60
C ASP A 70 4.99 3.22 -18.74
N GLN A 71 4.08 2.25 -18.66
CA GLN A 71 3.06 1.95 -19.68
C GLN A 71 1.63 2.01 -19.12
N MET A 72 1.40 2.61 -17.94
CA MET A 72 0.08 2.61 -17.29
C MET A 72 -0.50 1.19 -17.08
N ALA A 73 0.37 0.18 -16.95
CA ALA A 73 0.00 -1.22 -16.84
C ALA A 73 0.24 -1.78 -15.42
N ALA A 74 0.65 -0.94 -14.46
CA ALA A 74 0.81 -1.37 -13.09
C ALA A 74 -0.56 -1.64 -12.43
N CYS A 75 -0.57 -2.39 -11.33
CA CYS A 75 -1.79 -2.68 -10.60
C CYS A 75 -2.49 -1.37 -10.20
N GLY A 76 -3.76 -1.20 -10.62
CA GLY A 76 -4.56 0.01 -10.39
C GLY A 76 -4.60 1.00 -11.56
N GLN A 77 -3.77 0.83 -12.60
CA GLN A 77 -3.71 1.73 -13.76
C GLN A 77 -4.47 1.23 -15.00
N LEU A 78 -4.98 -0.01 -14.97
CA LEU A 78 -5.78 -0.58 -16.05
C LEU A 78 -7.13 0.13 -16.20
N GLY A 79 -7.30 0.90 -17.27
CA GLY A 79 -8.52 1.65 -17.60
C GLY A 79 -8.24 2.74 -18.65
N GLU A 80 -9.27 3.43 -19.13
CA GLU A 80 -9.10 4.56 -20.06
C GLU A 80 -8.62 5.82 -19.32
N PRO A 81 -7.45 6.39 -19.64
CA PRO A 81 -7.02 7.66 -19.09
C PRO A 81 -7.85 8.78 -19.73
N GLY A 82 -8.96 9.17 -19.10
CA GLY A 82 -9.73 10.31 -19.63
C GLY A 82 -11.09 10.62 -19.00
N GLN A 83 -11.75 9.70 -18.30
CA GLN A 83 -13.14 9.94 -17.86
C GLN A 83 -13.55 9.27 -16.54
N LEU A 84 -12.61 8.83 -15.70
CA LEU A 84 -13.02 8.40 -14.37
C LEU A 84 -13.23 9.63 -13.47
N PRO A 85 -14.42 9.80 -12.86
CA PRO A 85 -14.57 10.80 -11.80
C PRO A 85 -13.52 10.52 -10.73
N LEU A 86 -12.95 11.59 -10.14
CA LEU A 86 -12.09 11.47 -8.96
C LEU A 86 -12.75 10.48 -8.00
N LEU A 87 -12.06 9.37 -7.71
CA LEU A 87 -12.57 8.37 -6.80
C LEU A 87 -12.79 9.07 -5.46
N ARG A 88 -14.04 9.12 -5.00
CA ARG A 88 -14.35 9.78 -3.73
C ARG A 88 -13.64 9.02 -2.62
N VAL A 89 -12.70 9.69 -1.96
CA VAL A 89 -12.06 9.15 -0.78
C VAL A 89 -13.12 9.02 0.32
N PRO A 90 -13.29 7.82 0.92
CA PRO A 90 -14.23 7.65 2.03
C PRO A 90 -13.94 8.64 3.15
N GLU A 91 -14.98 9.18 3.80
CA GLU A 91 -14.87 10.27 4.80
C GLU A 91 -13.79 10.02 5.85
N LYS A 92 -13.71 8.79 6.37
CA LYS A 92 -12.71 8.38 7.37
C LYS A 92 -11.25 8.50 6.93
N PHE A 93 -10.98 8.66 5.64
CA PHE A 93 -9.63 8.80 5.07
C PHE A 93 -9.37 10.18 4.48
N GLN A 94 -10.33 11.11 4.51
CA GLN A 94 -10.16 12.45 3.93
C GLN A 94 -9.14 13.29 4.70
N ALA A 95 -9.01 13.10 6.01
CA ALA A 95 -8.07 13.84 6.87
C ALA A 95 -6.59 13.44 6.67
N VAL A 96 -6.33 12.44 5.82
CA VAL A 96 -5.03 11.79 5.66
C VAL A 96 -4.41 12.05 4.26
N LEU A 97 -5.08 12.91 3.48
CA LEU A 97 -4.67 13.38 2.16
C LEU A 97 -3.79 14.64 2.29
#